data_AF-A0A4P8SKU9-F1
#
_entry.id   AF-A0A4P8SKU9-F1
#
_cell.length_a   1.000
_cell.length_b   1.000
_cell.length_c   1.000
_cell.angle_alpha   90.00
_cell.angle_beta   90.00
_cell.angle_gamma   90.00
#
_symmetry.space_group_name_H-M   'P 1'
#
loop_
_entity.id
_entity.type
_entity.pdbx_description
1 polymer ?
#
loop_
_entity_poly.entity_id
_entity_poly.type
_entity_poly.pdbx_seq_one_letter_code
_entity_poly.pdbx_strand_id
1 'polypeptide(L)'
;MPAAVIIGAQWGDEGKGKATDLLGSRIDYVVKFNGGNNAGHTVVVGGEKYALHLLPSGILTPGVTPIIGNGVVVDLEVLFQELDALRARGVDVSKLLVSANAHVITHYHRTIDKVTERFLGKRQIGTTGRGIGPTYADKINRVGIRIQDIFDENILRQKVEAALDQKNHLLVKVFNRRAIDADEVVESLLSFAERLRPMVADTALEIHRALERGDTVLFEAGQATMLDVDHGTYPFVTSSSATAGGAATGSGIGPGKLERIIGIVKAYTTRVGAGPFPTELFDESGEFLRANGFEFGTTTGRPRRCGWYDAPIARYTARINGVTDFVLTKLDVLTGLETIPVCVAYEVDGERVDEVPVNQSDFHHAKPIYEEFPGWTEDITGARSFEDLPKTAQDYVLSIEAMSGARISAIGVGPGRDAIVVRHDLLGAAS
;
A
#
# COMPACT_ATOMS: atom_id res chain seq x y z
N MET A 1 19.89 -10.11 -8.76
CA MET A 1 19.04 -8.91 -8.70
C MET A 1 18.80 -8.55 -7.24
N PRO A 2 19.55 -7.59 -6.69
CA PRO A 2 19.48 -7.28 -5.26
C PRO A 2 18.28 -6.41 -4.86
N ALA A 3 17.53 -5.79 -5.78
CA ALA A 3 16.46 -4.84 -5.43
C ALA A 3 15.19 -5.01 -6.27
N ALA A 4 14.09 -5.39 -5.60
CA ALA A 4 12.76 -5.50 -6.17
C ALA A 4 11.77 -4.59 -5.42
N VAL A 5 10.77 -4.04 -6.11
CA VAL A 5 9.73 -3.19 -5.53
C VAL A 5 8.37 -3.83 -5.75
N ILE A 6 7.53 -3.91 -4.72
CA ILE A 6 6.12 -4.29 -4.81
C ILE A 6 5.26 -3.05 -4.64
N ILE A 7 4.38 -2.81 -5.61
CA ILE A 7 3.39 -1.72 -5.62
C ILE A 7 1.98 -2.27 -5.87
N GLY A 8 0.95 -1.60 -5.33
CA GLY A 8 -0.43 -1.87 -5.72
C GLY A 8 -0.76 -1.17 -7.03
N ALA A 9 -1.44 -1.86 -7.95
CA ALA A 9 -1.75 -1.34 -9.29
C ALA A 9 -3.07 -0.55 -9.37
N GLN A 10 -3.91 -0.61 -8.34
CA GLN A 10 -5.27 -0.07 -8.34
C GLN A 10 -5.43 0.90 -7.14
N TRP A 11 -6.49 0.77 -6.34
CA TRP A 11 -6.78 1.60 -5.15
C TRP A 11 -6.54 0.89 -3.82
N GLY A 12 -5.55 -0.01 -3.76
CA GLY A 12 -5.26 -0.78 -2.56
C GLY A 12 -6.04 -2.09 -2.49
N ASP A 13 -5.73 -2.89 -1.46
CA ASP A 13 -6.35 -4.20 -1.22
C ASP A 13 -6.14 -5.25 -2.34
N GLU A 14 -5.13 -5.07 -3.19
CA GLU A 14 -4.79 -6.01 -4.28
C GLU A 14 -4.11 -7.29 -3.77
N GLY A 15 -3.79 -7.37 -2.48
CA GLY A 15 -3.17 -8.54 -1.87
C GLY A 15 -1.64 -8.57 -1.99
N LYS A 16 -0.96 -7.43 -1.77
CA LYS A 16 0.50 -7.31 -1.83
C LYS A 16 1.27 -8.38 -1.05
N GLY A 17 0.76 -8.78 0.11
CA GLY A 17 1.36 -9.84 0.93
C GLY A 17 1.57 -11.15 0.17
N LYS A 18 0.71 -11.47 -0.81
CA LYS A 18 0.84 -12.70 -1.60
C LYS A 18 2.10 -12.72 -2.47
N ALA A 19 2.52 -11.57 -2.99
CA ALA A 19 3.77 -11.46 -3.72
C ALA A 19 4.99 -11.53 -2.79
N THR A 20 4.96 -10.87 -1.63
CA THR A 20 6.00 -11.05 -0.60
C THR A 20 6.14 -12.52 -0.21
N ASP A 21 5.02 -13.20 0.01
CA ASP A 21 4.98 -14.61 0.40
C ASP A 21 5.56 -15.53 -0.68
N LEU A 22 5.34 -15.22 -1.96
CA LEU A 22 5.87 -15.97 -3.10
C LEU A 22 7.39 -15.87 -3.19
N LEU A 23 7.94 -14.70 -2.86
CA LEU A 23 9.39 -14.49 -2.82
C LEU A 23 10.03 -15.21 -1.62
N GLY A 24 9.30 -15.30 -0.51
CA GLY A 24 9.61 -16.21 0.60
C GLY A 24 11.04 -16.04 1.15
N SER A 25 11.75 -17.15 1.29
CA SER A 25 13.12 -17.19 1.84
C SER A 25 14.21 -16.67 0.89
N ARG A 26 13.84 -16.18 -0.30
CA ARG A 26 14.77 -15.58 -1.27
C ARG A 26 15.03 -14.10 -1.02
N ILE A 27 14.41 -13.54 0.02
CA ILE A 27 14.56 -12.16 0.44
C ILE A 27 15.40 -12.13 1.71
N ASP A 28 16.31 -11.18 1.80
CA ASP A 28 17.13 -10.92 2.98
C ASP A 28 16.61 -9.69 3.75
N TYR A 29 16.05 -8.71 3.04
CA TYR A 29 15.52 -7.47 3.61
C TYR A 29 14.15 -7.11 3.05
N VAL A 30 13.24 -6.63 3.91
CA VAL A 30 11.96 -6.04 3.47
C VAL A 30 11.84 -4.62 4.00
N VAL A 31 11.74 -3.65 3.10
CA VAL A 31 11.76 -2.22 3.39
C VAL A 31 10.40 -1.61 3.09
N LYS A 32 9.71 -1.11 4.11
CA LYS A 32 8.54 -0.25 3.91
C LYS A 32 9.01 1.18 3.70
N PHE A 33 8.63 1.81 2.60
CA PHE A 33 9.22 3.09 2.19
C PHE A 33 8.28 4.30 2.22
N ASN A 34 6.96 4.10 2.34
CA ASN A 34 5.98 5.19 2.38
C ASN A 34 4.78 4.87 3.29
N GLY A 35 3.83 5.81 3.34
CA GLY A 35 2.62 5.70 4.14
C GLY A 35 2.93 5.72 5.64
N GLY A 36 2.13 4.99 6.41
CA GLY A 36 2.29 4.80 7.85
C GLY A 36 1.40 3.65 8.31
N ASN A 37 0.77 3.79 9.48
CA ASN A 37 -0.21 2.85 9.99
C ASN A 37 -1.59 2.95 9.29
N ASN A 38 -1.73 3.68 8.18
CA ASN A 38 -2.97 3.76 7.39
C ASN A 38 -3.08 2.71 6.28
N ALA A 39 -2.00 1.98 6.02
CA ALA A 39 -2.04 0.74 5.28
C ALA A 39 -2.23 -0.41 6.26
N GLY A 40 -2.83 -1.50 5.79
CA GLY A 40 -2.93 -2.74 6.55
C GLY A 40 -2.84 -3.91 5.58
N HIS A 41 -2.17 -4.97 5.99
CA HIS A 41 -2.21 -6.24 5.27
C HIS A 41 -2.31 -7.38 6.26
N THR A 42 -3.00 -8.44 5.85
CA THR A 42 -3.09 -9.68 6.63
C THR A 42 -2.14 -10.69 6.01
N VAL A 43 -1.23 -11.21 6.82
CA VAL A 43 -0.33 -12.31 6.44
C VAL A 43 -0.80 -13.56 7.17
N VAL A 44 -0.70 -14.71 6.51
CA VAL A 44 -0.98 -16.02 7.11
C VAL A 44 0.33 -16.79 7.21
N VAL A 45 0.81 -17.03 8.43
CA VAL A 45 2.04 -17.79 8.70
C VAL A 45 1.71 -18.97 9.58
N GLY A 46 2.06 -20.18 9.16
CA GLY A 46 1.78 -21.40 9.92
C GLY A 46 0.30 -21.67 10.17
N GLY A 47 -0.59 -21.14 9.31
CA GLY A 47 -2.05 -21.22 9.49
C GLY A 47 -2.64 -20.15 10.40
N GLU A 48 -1.83 -19.31 11.05
CA GLU A 48 -2.31 -18.22 11.88
C GLU A 48 -2.33 -16.88 11.13
N LYS A 49 -3.36 -16.06 11.39
CA LYS A 49 -3.50 -14.72 10.79
C LYS A 49 -2.79 -13.67 11.62
N TYR A 50 -2.06 -12.77 10.95
CA TYR A 50 -1.41 -11.60 11.53
C TYR A 50 -1.86 -10.36 10.76
N ALA A 51 -2.38 -9.36 11.46
CA ALA A 51 -2.72 -8.07 10.88
C ALA A 51 -1.60 -7.08 11.19
N LEU A 52 -0.91 -6.61 10.15
CA LEU A 52 0.17 -5.62 10.26
C LEU A 52 -0.25 -4.33 9.56
N HIS A 53 0.06 -3.19 10.17
CA HIS A 53 -0.23 -1.87 9.62
C HIS A 53 1.06 -1.11 9.35
N LEU A 54 1.93 -0.99 10.36
CA LEU A 54 3.14 -0.21 10.25
C LEU A 54 4.34 -1.08 9.89
N LEU A 55 4.43 -2.26 10.50
CA LEU A 55 5.54 -3.19 10.29
C LEU A 55 5.59 -3.70 8.83
N PRO A 56 6.78 -3.79 8.23
CA PRO A 56 6.98 -4.48 6.95
C PRO A 56 6.62 -5.96 7.07
N SER A 57 6.06 -6.55 6.01
CA SER A 57 5.64 -7.97 5.98
C SER A 57 6.78 -8.96 6.34
N GLY A 58 8.02 -8.58 6.05
CA GLY A 58 9.23 -9.36 6.38
C GLY A 58 9.42 -9.66 7.87
N ILE A 59 8.78 -8.93 8.79
CA ILE A 59 8.85 -9.20 10.25
C ILE A 59 8.38 -10.60 10.64
N LEU A 60 7.55 -11.23 9.80
CA LEU A 60 7.04 -12.58 10.03
C LEU A 60 7.86 -13.67 9.32
N THR A 61 8.91 -13.30 8.59
CA THR A 61 9.72 -14.24 7.81
C THR A 61 11.06 -14.48 8.52
N PRO A 62 11.35 -15.71 8.98
CA PRO A 62 12.63 -16.03 9.62
C PRO A 62 13.82 -15.67 8.73
N GLY A 63 14.84 -15.05 9.32
CA GLY A 63 16.05 -14.65 8.60
C GLY A 63 15.99 -13.25 8.02
N VAL A 64 14.82 -12.76 7.62
CA VAL A 64 14.63 -11.45 7.00
C VAL A 64 14.84 -10.30 7.99
N THR A 65 15.48 -9.22 7.52
CA THR A 65 15.63 -7.96 8.26
C THR A 65 14.55 -6.96 7.79
N PRO A 66 13.52 -6.68 8.60
CA PRO A 66 12.51 -5.69 8.25
C PRO A 66 13.01 -4.27 8.55
N ILE A 67 12.74 -3.35 7.63
CA ILE A 67 13.15 -1.95 7.72
C ILE A 67 11.96 -1.01 7.52
N ILE A 68 11.79 -0.05 8.43
CA ILE A 68 10.94 1.12 8.25
C ILE A 68 11.82 2.26 7.71
N GLY A 69 11.64 2.61 6.43
CA GLY A 69 12.41 3.64 5.73
C GLY A 69 12.05 5.07 6.15
N ASN A 70 12.88 6.04 5.72
CA ASN A 70 12.71 7.46 6.05
C ASN A 70 11.45 8.10 5.42
N GLY A 71 10.86 7.45 4.42
CA GLY A 71 9.63 7.92 3.82
C GLY A 71 8.39 7.60 4.64
N VAL A 72 8.45 6.69 5.61
CA VAL A 72 7.32 6.31 6.46
C VAL A 72 7.06 7.35 7.57
N VAL A 73 5.79 7.59 7.88
CA VAL A 73 5.36 8.31 9.09
C VAL A 73 4.96 7.31 10.18
N VAL A 74 5.58 7.40 11.35
CA VAL A 74 5.61 6.38 12.40
C VAL A 74 4.79 6.84 13.60
N ASP A 75 3.70 6.14 13.91
CA ASP A 75 3.03 6.26 15.21
C ASP A 75 3.69 5.27 16.18
N LEU A 76 4.40 5.79 17.19
CA LEU A 76 5.15 4.96 18.15
C LEU A 76 4.22 4.10 19.02
N GLU A 77 3.02 4.60 19.33
CA GLU A 77 2.03 3.84 20.10
C GLU A 77 1.61 2.60 19.31
N VAL A 78 1.31 2.77 18.01
CA VAL A 78 0.96 1.64 17.12
C VAL A 78 2.17 0.72 16.89
N LEU A 79 3.37 1.27 16.69
CA LEU A 79 4.58 0.47 16.50
C LEU A 79 4.77 -0.51 17.67
N PHE A 80 4.74 -0.01 18.91
CA PHE A 80 4.97 -0.86 20.08
C PHE A 80 3.80 -1.80 20.36
N GLN A 81 2.55 -1.41 20.07
CA GLN A 81 1.40 -2.32 20.12
C GLN A 81 1.58 -3.51 19.17
N GLU A 82 2.01 -3.28 17.93
CA GLU A 82 2.27 -4.35 16.97
C GLU A 82 3.44 -5.23 17.41
N LEU A 83 4.55 -4.63 17.87
CA LEU A 83 5.71 -5.37 18.36
C LEU A 83 5.39 -6.25 19.57
N ASP A 84 4.63 -5.73 20.54
CA ASP A 84 4.27 -6.47 21.75
C ASP A 84 3.28 -7.61 21.42
N ALA A 85 2.34 -7.39 20.49
CA ALA A 85 1.44 -8.43 20.01
C ALA A 85 2.17 -9.56 19.28
N LEU A 86 3.21 -9.25 18.50
CA LEU A 86 4.05 -10.24 17.83
C LEU A 86 4.90 -11.03 18.85
N ARG A 87 5.53 -10.35 19.81
CA ARG A 87 6.32 -10.99 20.88
C ARG A 87 5.48 -11.93 21.74
N ALA A 88 4.25 -11.54 22.07
CA ALA A 88 3.33 -12.39 22.82
C ALA A 88 3.00 -13.71 22.11
N ARG A 89 3.17 -13.76 20.78
CA ARG A 89 3.00 -14.94 19.93
C ARG A 89 4.33 -15.64 19.58
N GLY A 90 5.44 -15.25 20.22
CA GLY A 90 6.75 -15.86 20.02
C GLY A 90 7.48 -15.44 18.74
N VAL A 91 7.02 -14.39 18.05
CA VAL A 91 7.71 -13.86 16.87
C VAL A 91 8.91 -13.02 17.31
N ASP A 92 10.09 -13.33 16.74
CA ASP A 92 11.30 -12.54 16.95
C ASP A 92 11.22 -11.23 16.15
N VAL A 93 11.25 -10.12 16.86
CA VAL A 93 11.20 -8.76 16.30
C VAL A 93 12.53 -8.01 16.46
N SER A 94 13.58 -8.67 16.94
CA SER A 94 14.87 -8.05 17.28
C SER A 94 15.61 -7.49 16.06
N LYS A 95 15.34 -8.01 14.86
CA LYS A 95 15.95 -7.56 13.60
C LYS A 95 15.34 -6.28 13.03
N LEU A 96 14.24 -5.77 13.58
CA LEU A 96 13.61 -4.56 13.04
C LEU A 96 14.56 -3.37 13.11
N LEU A 97 14.69 -2.67 11.98
CA LEU A 97 15.37 -1.39 11.89
C LEU A 97 14.37 -0.28 11.55
N VAL A 98 14.50 0.86 12.21
CA VAL A 98 13.69 2.06 12.01
C VAL A 98 14.60 3.21 11.64
N SER A 99 14.29 3.90 10.55
CA SER A 99 15.09 5.03 10.10
C SER A 99 15.09 6.15 11.13
N ALA A 100 16.28 6.61 11.51
CA ALA A 100 16.46 7.82 12.31
C ALA A 100 15.81 9.07 11.66
N ASN A 101 15.61 9.04 10.33
CA ASN A 101 15.01 10.12 9.54
C ASN A 101 13.50 9.97 9.28
N ALA A 102 12.87 8.87 9.72
CA ALA A 102 11.42 8.73 9.65
C ALA A 102 10.73 9.80 10.52
N HIS A 103 9.57 10.28 10.08
CA HIS A 103 8.81 11.30 10.81
C HIS A 103 7.86 10.64 11.81
N VAL A 104 7.57 11.33 12.90
CA VAL A 104 6.76 10.80 13.99
C VAL A 104 5.34 11.35 13.92
N ILE A 105 4.37 10.45 13.90
CA ILE A 105 2.97 10.77 14.14
C ILE A 105 2.79 10.96 15.64
N THR A 106 2.27 12.12 16.01
CA THR A 106 1.99 12.50 17.40
C THR A 106 0.49 12.58 17.63
N HIS A 107 0.06 12.68 18.88
CA HIS A 107 -1.36 12.83 19.19
C HIS A 107 -1.96 14.11 18.57
N TYR A 108 -1.18 15.20 18.42
CA TYR A 108 -1.69 16.42 17.78
C TYR A 108 -2.00 16.22 16.30
N HIS A 109 -1.23 15.39 15.59
CA HIS A 109 -1.53 15.06 14.20
C HIS A 109 -2.86 14.32 14.07
N ARG A 110 -3.11 13.33 14.95
CA ARG A 110 -4.38 12.59 15.02
C ARG A 110 -5.56 13.53 15.30
N THR A 111 -5.38 14.49 16.20
CA THR A 111 -6.40 15.51 16.52
C THR A 111 -6.68 16.42 15.32
N ILE A 112 -5.63 16.97 14.69
CA ILE A 112 -5.77 17.85 13.53
C ILE A 112 -6.46 17.15 12.36
N ASP A 113 -6.10 15.88 12.08
CA ASP A 113 -6.72 15.07 11.01
C ASP A 113 -8.23 14.95 11.24
N LYS A 114 -8.64 14.46 12.41
CA LYS A 114 -10.06 14.25 12.77
C LYS A 114 -10.84 15.56 12.80
N VAL A 115 -10.26 16.64 13.33
CA VAL A 115 -10.92 17.94 13.41
C VAL A 115 -11.10 18.53 12.02
N THR A 116 -10.04 18.58 11.21
CA THR A 116 -10.11 19.15 9.86
C THR A 116 -11.13 18.40 9.00
N GLU A 117 -11.10 17.07 9.04
CA GLU A 117 -12.02 16.22 8.29
C GLU A 117 -13.49 16.46 8.71
N ARG A 118 -13.76 16.62 10.01
CA ARG A 118 -15.11 16.96 10.50
C ARG A 118 -15.59 18.31 9.95
N PHE A 119 -14.71 19.30 9.84
CA PHE A 119 -15.06 20.65 9.37
C PHE A 119 -15.22 20.73 7.84
N LEU A 120 -14.71 19.77 7.08
CA LEU A 120 -14.94 19.70 5.63
C LEU A 120 -16.39 19.37 5.25
N GLY A 121 -17.18 18.80 6.17
CA GLY A 121 -18.60 18.50 5.96
C GLY A 121 -18.80 17.56 4.77
N LYS A 122 -19.53 18.01 3.75
CA LYS A 122 -19.78 17.21 2.52
C LYS A 122 -18.53 16.99 1.65
N ARG A 123 -17.42 17.69 1.93
CA ARG A 123 -16.16 17.63 1.17
C ARG A 123 -15.11 16.73 1.83
N GLN A 124 -15.54 15.82 2.68
CA GLN A 124 -14.65 14.86 3.32
C GLN A 124 -13.93 14.00 2.28
N ILE A 125 -12.64 13.75 2.53
CA ILE A 125 -11.82 12.89 1.69
C ILE A 125 -12.05 11.42 2.07
N GLY A 126 -12.36 11.17 3.33
CA GLY A 126 -12.42 9.84 3.95
C GLY A 126 -11.09 9.43 4.57
N THR A 127 -10.37 10.34 5.24
CA THR A 127 -9.09 10.00 5.86
C THR A 127 -9.24 8.92 6.93
N THR A 128 -8.15 8.22 7.25
CA THR A 128 -8.16 7.19 8.31
C THR A 128 -8.22 7.79 9.72
N GLY A 129 -8.08 9.12 9.86
CA GLY A 129 -8.01 9.79 11.16
C GLY A 129 -6.77 9.43 11.99
N ARG A 130 -5.75 8.81 11.35
CA ARG A 130 -4.51 8.36 12.00
C ARG A 130 -3.40 9.41 11.99
N GLY A 131 -3.63 10.62 11.45
CA GLY A 131 -2.66 11.71 11.47
C GLY A 131 -1.66 11.72 10.30
N ILE A 132 -1.85 10.84 9.30
CA ILE A 132 -0.92 10.68 8.17
C ILE A 132 -0.71 11.98 7.41
N GLY A 133 -1.81 12.58 6.93
CA GLY A 133 -1.77 13.81 6.14
C GLY A 133 -1.11 14.97 6.89
N PRO A 134 -1.55 15.27 8.13
CA PRO A 134 -0.89 16.28 8.95
C PRO A 134 0.61 16.03 9.17
N THR A 135 1.05 14.79 9.37
CA THR A 135 2.48 14.50 9.56
C THR A 135 3.29 14.69 8.27
N TYR A 136 2.75 14.29 7.11
CA TYR A 136 3.38 14.61 5.83
C TYR A 136 3.40 16.12 5.55
N ALA A 137 2.35 16.84 5.91
CA ALA A 137 2.32 18.30 5.80
C ALA A 137 3.42 18.94 6.65
N ASP A 138 3.60 18.51 7.90
CA ASP A 138 4.67 18.98 8.78
C ASP A 138 6.07 18.68 8.23
N LYS A 139 6.26 17.49 7.64
CA LYS A 139 7.50 17.11 6.93
C LYS A 139 7.83 18.11 5.82
N ILE A 140 6.89 18.40 4.93
CA ILE A 140 7.10 19.31 3.78
C ILE A 140 7.23 20.77 4.23
N ASN A 141 6.50 21.17 5.28
CA ASN A 141 6.61 22.48 5.91
C ASN A 141 7.89 22.65 6.73
N ARG A 142 8.69 21.58 6.91
CA ARG A 142 9.96 21.58 7.65
C ARG A 142 9.79 21.91 9.14
N VAL A 143 8.65 21.50 9.71
CA VAL A 143 8.32 21.64 11.13
C VAL A 143 8.05 20.29 11.81
N GLY A 144 8.25 19.19 11.08
CA GLY A 144 8.01 17.84 11.59
C GLY A 144 9.05 17.34 12.58
N ILE A 145 8.61 16.43 13.44
CA ILE A 145 9.45 15.71 14.40
C ILE A 145 9.91 14.40 13.75
N ARG A 146 11.19 14.08 13.87
CA ARG A 146 11.78 12.83 13.38
C ARG A 146 12.18 11.91 14.53
N ILE A 147 12.35 10.62 14.23
CA ILE A 147 12.74 9.61 15.20
C ILE A 147 14.01 9.98 15.97
N GLN A 148 15.04 10.52 15.29
CA GLN A 148 16.28 10.92 15.94
C GLN A 148 16.11 12.05 16.97
N ASP A 149 15.08 12.89 16.80
CA ASP A 149 14.88 14.05 17.66
C ASP A 149 14.46 13.62 19.08
N ILE A 150 13.92 12.41 19.24
CA ILE A 150 13.48 11.85 20.53
C ILE A 150 14.67 11.65 21.49
N PHE A 151 15.88 11.51 20.99
CA PHE A 151 17.07 11.25 21.80
C PHE A 151 17.75 12.52 22.34
N ASP A 152 17.23 13.71 22.03
CA ASP A 152 17.66 14.99 22.57
C ASP A 152 16.43 15.78 23.02
N GLU A 153 16.16 15.77 24.33
CA GLU A 153 14.98 16.41 24.91
C GLU A 153 14.90 17.92 24.60
N ASN A 154 16.04 18.62 24.58
CA ASN A 154 16.06 20.05 24.32
C ASN A 154 15.66 20.36 22.87
N ILE A 155 16.22 19.60 21.91
CA ILE A 155 15.86 19.73 20.50
C ILE A 155 14.40 19.30 20.28
N LEU A 156 13.98 18.20 20.91
CA LEU A 156 12.61 17.70 20.81
C LEU A 156 11.60 18.77 21.24
N ARG A 157 11.82 19.37 22.41
CA ARG A 157 10.96 20.41 22.97
C ARG A 157 10.83 21.61 22.05
N GLN A 158 11.95 22.15 21.56
CA GLN A 158 11.95 23.27 20.62
C GLN A 158 11.14 22.95 19.35
N LYS A 159 11.29 21.73 18.81
CA LYS A 159 10.55 21.29 17.62
C LYS A 159 9.06 21.12 17.89
N VAL A 160 8.69 20.55 19.03
CA VAL A 160 7.28 20.38 19.44
C VAL A 160 6.62 21.75 19.59
N GLU A 161 7.25 22.68 20.30
CA GLU A 161 6.73 24.05 20.51
C GLU A 161 6.55 24.78 19.17
N ALA A 162 7.55 24.71 18.29
CA ALA A 162 7.47 25.30 16.95
C ALA A 162 6.36 24.67 16.09
N ALA A 163 6.21 23.35 16.13
CA ALA A 163 5.16 22.65 15.40
C ALA A 163 3.75 22.99 15.92
N LEU A 164 3.61 23.21 17.23
CA LEU A 164 2.35 23.50 17.89
C LEU A 164 1.91 24.97 17.77
N ASP A 165 2.82 25.92 17.60
CA ASP A 165 2.48 27.36 17.55
C ASP A 165 1.32 27.67 16.57
N GLN A 166 1.51 27.36 15.29
CA GLN A 166 0.47 27.58 14.27
C GLN A 166 -0.76 26.67 14.48
N LYS A 167 -0.55 25.42 14.94
CA LYS A 167 -1.63 24.43 15.10
C LYS A 167 -2.56 24.80 16.26
N ASN A 168 -2.03 25.29 17.37
CA ASN A 168 -2.80 25.73 18.52
C ASN A 168 -3.60 27.00 18.19
N HIS A 169 -3.05 27.92 17.39
CA HIS A 169 -3.83 29.02 16.85
C HIS A 169 -5.02 28.54 16.02
N LEU A 170 -4.81 27.56 15.14
CA LEU A 170 -5.88 26.98 14.32
C LEU A 170 -6.95 26.29 15.18
N LEU A 171 -6.53 25.44 16.12
CA LEU A 171 -7.42 24.71 17.03
C LEU A 171 -8.29 25.68 17.85
N VAL A 172 -7.68 26.67 18.49
CA VAL A 172 -8.39 27.59 19.39
C VAL A 172 -9.27 28.57 18.60
N LYS A 173 -8.69 29.26 17.61
CA LYS A 173 -9.35 30.41 16.96
C LYS A 173 -10.31 30.00 15.84
N VAL A 174 -10.04 28.90 15.14
CA VAL A 174 -10.85 28.48 13.98
C VAL A 174 -11.77 27.33 14.34
N PHE A 175 -11.27 26.31 15.05
CA PHE A 175 -12.04 25.11 15.34
C PHE A 175 -12.73 25.11 16.70
N ASN A 176 -12.49 26.13 17.54
CA ASN A 176 -12.98 26.21 18.90
C ASN A 176 -12.67 24.90 19.68
N ARG A 177 -11.39 24.53 19.68
CA ARG A 177 -10.82 23.37 20.37
C ARG A 177 -9.70 23.83 21.30
N ARG A 178 -9.51 23.09 22.39
CA ARG A 178 -8.44 23.36 23.35
C ARG A 178 -7.08 23.27 22.66
N ALA A 179 -6.18 24.19 23.00
CA ALA A 179 -4.77 24.09 22.63
C ALA A 179 -4.17 22.81 23.22
N ILE A 180 -3.22 22.24 22.49
CA ILE A 180 -2.45 21.07 22.90
C ILE A 180 -1.22 21.53 23.65
N ASP A 181 -0.94 20.87 24.77
CA ASP A 181 0.22 21.17 25.60
C ASP A 181 1.49 20.55 25.02
N ALA A 182 2.57 21.34 24.95
CA ALA A 182 3.86 20.87 24.47
C ALA A 182 4.50 19.87 25.44
N ASP A 183 4.31 20.05 26.75
CA ASP A 183 4.86 19.16 27.77
C ASP A 183 4.28 17.75 27.63
N GLU A 184 2.96 17.64 27.45
CA GLU A 184 2.28 16.36 27.24
C GLU A 184 2.79 15.62 25.99
N VAL A 185 3.12 16.34 24.91
CA VAL A 185 3.70 15.73 23.69
C VAL A 185 5.11 15.24 23.97
N VAL A 186 5.97 16.07 24.58
CA VAL A 186 7.38 15.75 24.85
C VAL A 186 7.48 14.55 25.78
N GLU A 187 6.77 14.56 26.91
CA GLU A 187 6.75 13.46 27.87
C GLU A 187 6.29 12.15 27.24
N SER A 188 5.23 12.19 26.42
CA SER A 188 4.73 11.02 25.70
C SER A 188 5.79 10.44 24.76
N LEU A 189 6.51 11.27 24.00
CA LEU A 189 7.54 10.81 23.08
C LEU A 189 8.78 10.26 23.81
N LEU A 190 9.23 10.93 24.87
CA LEU A 190 10.38 10.49 25.67
C LEU A 190 10.12 9.14 26.36
N SER A 191 8.86 8.82 26.70
CA SER A 191 8.50 7.53 27.29
C SER A 191 8.86 6.31 26.41
N PHE A 192 9.03 6.52 25.10
CA PHE A 192 9.42 5.47 24.15
C PHE A 192 10.93 5.39 23.90
N ALA A 193 11.72 6.37 24.34
CA ALA A 193 13.11 6.55 23.92
C ALA A 193 13.97 5.29 24.13
N GLU A 194 13.92 4.70 25.32
CA GLU A 194 14.74 3.53 25.66
C GLU A 194 14.33 2.26 24.90
N ARG A 195 13.02 2.07 24.66
CA ARG A 195 12.53 0.93 23.85
C ARG A 195 12.81 1.10 22.37
N LEU A 196 12.89 2.34 21.89
CA LEU A 196 13.11 2.69 20.48
C LEU A 196 14.60 2.66 20.11
N ARG A 197 15.48 3.08 21.02
CA ARG A 197 16.93 3.13 20.80
C ARG A 197 17.55 1.92 20.09
N PRO A 198 17.27 0.64 20.46
CA PRO A 198 17.94 -0.51 19.85
C PRO A 198 17.57 -0.78 18.39
N MET A 199 16.45 -0.25 17.89
CA MET A 199 16.02 -0.46 16.50
C MET A 199 16.34 0.74 15.60
N VAL A 200 16.78 1.88 16.14
CA VAL A 200 17.06 3.06 15.31
C VAL A 200 18.39 2.93 14.60
N ALA A 201 18.39 3.12 13.28
CA ALA A 201 19.59 3.00 12.45
C ALA A 201 19.62 4.03 11.31
N ASP A 202 20.81 4.22 10.73
CA ASP A 202 20.96 4.76 9.38
C ASP A 202 20.56 3.68 8.36
N THR A 203 19.26 3.61 8.09
CA THR A 203 18.67 2.59 7.23
C THR A 203 19.10 2.72 5.78
N ALA A 204 19.39 3.93 5.30
CA ALA A 204 19.85 4.14 3.92
C ALA A 204 21.23 3.51 3.73
N LEU A 205 22.14 3.72 4.69
CA LEU A 205 23.45 3.09 4.69
C LEU A 205 23.36 1.57 4.82
N GLU A 206 22.48 1.05 5.67
CA GLU A 206 22.30 -0.39 5.83
C GLU A 206 21.78 -1.04 4.54
N ILE A 207 20.75 -0.46 3.91
CA ILE A 207 20.22 -0.95 2.64
C ILE A 207 21.29 -0.89 1.56
N HIS A 208 22.05 0.20 1.48
CA HIS A 208 23.15 0.32 0.52
C HIS A 208 24.16 -0.82 0.68
N ARG A 209 24.61 -1.08 1.92
CA ARG A 209 25.55 -2.18 2.22
C ARG A 209 24.97 -3.55 1.90
N ALA A 210 23.69 -3.77 2.15
CA ALA A 210 23.01 -5.02 1.77
C ALA A 210 23.06 -5.24 0.26
N LEU A 211 22.71 -4.22 -0.52
CA LEU A 211 22.78 -4.28 -1.98
C LEU A 211 24.21 -4.51 -2.49
N GLU A 212 25.23 -3.92 -1.85
CA GLU A 212 26.64 -4.15 -2.20
C GLU A 212 27.11 -5.59 -1.90
N ARG A 213 26.56 -6.24 -0.87
CA ARG A 213 26.82 -7.65 -0.57
C ARG A 213 26.10 -8.61 -1.51
N GLY A 214 25.19 -8.10 -2.34
CA GLY A 214 24.34 -8.92 -3.22
C GLY A 214 23.11 -9.48 -2.52
N ASP A 215 22.79 -9.00 -1.31
CA ASP A 215 21.58 -9.39 -0.58
C ASP A 215 20.33 -8.94 -1.34
N THR A 216 19.27 -9.75 -1.30
CA THR A 216 18.00 -9.41 -1.95
C THR A 216 17.14 -8.54 -1.04
N VAL A 217 16.90 -7.32 -1.47
CA VAL A 217 16.09 -6.29 -0.81
C VAL A 217 14.77 -6.12 -1.55
N LEU A 218 13.68 -6.35 -0.83
CA LEU A 218 12.32 -6.10 -1.30
C LEU A 218 11.80 -4.77 -0.71
N PHE A 219 11.36 -3.85 -1.56
CA PHE A 219 10.71 -2.61 -1.17
C PHE A 219 9.19 -2.78 -1.24
N GLU A 220 8.50 -2.61 -0.12
CA GLU A 220 7.05 -2.80 0.00
C GLU A 220 6.35 -1.44 0.10
N ALA A 221 5.50 -1.13 -0.88
CA ALA A 221 4.69 0.08 -0.86
C ALA A 221 3.54 0.00 0.15
N GLY A 222 3.33 1.07 0.90
CA GLY A 222 2.04 1.40 1.49
C GLY A 222 1.06 1.86 0.40
N GLN A 223 -0.21 1.43 0.50
CA GLN A 223 -1.28 1.76 -0.46
C GLN A 223 -0.97 1.28 -1.90
N ALA A 224 -1.35 2.04 -2.92
CA ALA A 224 -1.34 1.66 -4.32
C ALA A 224 -1.28 2.91 -5.23
N THR A 225 -0.97 2.68 -6.50
CA THR A 225 -0.75 3.71 -7.52
C THR A 225 -1.90 4.71 -7.62
N MET A 226 -3.15 4.26 -7.68
CA MET A 226 -4.28 5.19 -7.86
C MET A 226 -4.64 5.99 -6.58
N LEU A 227 -3.93 5.72 -5.48
CA LEU A 227 -3.95 6.50 -4.23
C LEU A 227 -2.66 7.30 -4.02
N ASP A 228 -1.73 7.31 -4.98
CA ASP A 228 -0.54 8.13 -4.94
C ASP A 228 -0.89 9.63 -4.89
N VAL A 229 -0.12 10.43 -4.16
CA VAL A 229 -0.42 11.86 -3.95
C VAL A 229 -0.35 12.67 -5.24
N ASP A 230 0.51 12.29 -6.18
CA ASP A 230 0.73 12.99 -7.46
C ASP A 230 0.04 12.25 -8.61
N HIS A 231 0.10 10.92 -8.60
CA HIS A 231 -0.34 10.06 -9.71
C HIS A 231 -1.66 9.33 -9.45
N GLY A 232 -2.28 9.55 -8.29
CA GLY A 232 -3.58 8.99 -7.97
C GLY A 232 -4.75 9.89 -8.37
N THR A 233 -5.95 9.49 -7.95
CA THR A 233 -7.18 10.25 -8.20
C THR A 233 -7.33 11.44 -7.25
N TYR A 234 -6.40 12.39 -7.30
CA TYR A 234 -6.37 13.56 -6.42
C TYR A 234 -7.72 14.32 -6.42
N PRO A 235 -8.25 14.78 -5.27
CA PRO A 235 -7.67 14.74 -3.92
C PRO A 235 -8.00 13.45 -3.12
N PHE A 236 -8.65 12.46 -3.73
CA PHE A 236 -9.05 11.22 -3.08
C PHE A 236 -7.90 10.20 -3.05
N VAL A 237 -6.80 10.61 -2.42
CA VAL A 237 -5.50 9.93 -2.42
C VAL A 237 -4.91 9.92 -1.01
N THR A 238 -3.82 9.20 -0.82
CA THR A 238 -2.98 9.35 0.38
C THR A 238 -2.00 10.52 0.22
N SER A 239 -1.23 10.82 1.26
CA SER A 239 -0.32 11.97 1.31
C SER A 239 1.13 11.59 1.05
N SER A 240 1.36 10.48 0.35
CA SER A 240 2.70 9.93 0.08
C SER A 240 2.76 9.30 -1.30
N SER A 241 3.97 9.20 -1.87
CA SER A 241 4.18 8.49 -3.13
C SER A 241 4.11 6.97 -2.90
N ALA A 242 3.08 6.34 -3.46
CA ALA A 242 2.83 4.89 -3.43
C ALA A 242 3.31 4.17 -4.71
N THR A 243 4.02 4.92 -5.57
CA THR A 243 4.67 4.45 -6.78
C THR A 243 6.08 3.92 -6.53
N ALA A 244 6.66 3.23 -7.51
CA ALA A 244 8.02 2.69 -7.47
C ALA A 244 9.09 3.77 -7.23
N GLY A 245 8.88 4.99 -7.73
CA GLY A 245 9.77 6.13 -7.46
C GLY A 245 9.82 6.51 -5.97
N GLY A 246 8.75 6.23 -5.22
CA GLY A 246 8.71 6.38 -3.76
C GLY A 246 9.71 5.47 -3.03
N ALA A 247 10.07 4.31 -3.60
CA ALA A 247 11.04 3.40 -2.99
C ALA A 247 12.43 4.03 -2.90
N ALA A 248 12.85 4.77 -3.94
CA ALA A 248 14.11 5.50 -3.96
C ALA A 248 14.15 6.59 -2.87
N THR A 249 13.19 7.51 -2.89
CA THR A 249 13.17 8.66 -1.98
C THR A 249 12.84 8.28 -0.53
N GLY A 250 12.04 7.23 -0.34
CA GLY A 250 11.60 6.74 0.95
C GLY A 250 12.57 5.78 1.65
N SER A 251 13.64 5.35 0.95
CA SER A 251 14.63 4.41 1.48
C SER A 251 16.09 4.89 1.36
N GLY A 252 16.35 5.96 0.60
CA GLY A 252 17.70 6.52 0.43
C GLY A 252 18.58 5.75 -0.56
N ILE A 253 17.97 5.17 -1.60
CA ILE A 253 18.67 4.41 -2.64
C ILE A 253 18.54 5.09 -4.00
N GLY A 254 19.58 4.97 -4.83
CA GLY A 254 19.56 5.51 -6.18
C GLY A 254 18.51 4.82 -7.04
N PRO A 255 17.71 5.55 -7.85
CA PRO A 255 16.62 4.97 -8.64
C PRO A 255 17.10 3.90 -9.64
N GLY A 256 18.31 4.05 -10.19
CA GLY A 256 18.90 3.08 -11.12
C GLY A 256 19.29 1.73 -10.48
N LYS A 257 19.11 1.57 -9.15
CA LYS A 257 19.27 0.28 -8.46
C LYS A 257 17.99 -0.56 -8.44
N LEU A 258 16.84 0.03 -8.76
CA LEU A 258 15.55 -0.69 -8.75
C LEU A 258 15.42 -1.49 -10.06
N GLU A 259 15.65 -2.80 -9.99
CA GLU A 259 15.75 -3.67 -11.18
C GLU A 259 14.42 -4.34 -11.54
N ARG A 260 13.56 -4.61 -10.53
CA ARG A 260 12.30 -5.32 -10.71
C ARG A 260 11.16 -4.57 -10.05
N ILE A 261 10.13 -4.26 -10.82
CA ILE A 261 8.93 -3.56 -10.34
C ILE A 261 7.73 -4.48 -10.52
N ILE A 262 7.25 -4.99 -9.40
CA ILE A 262 6.19 -5.99 -9.31
C ILE A 262 4.88 -5.26 -8.97
N GLY A 263 4.00 -5.15 -9.96
CA GLY A 263 2.66 -4.59 -9.80
C GLY A 263 1.68 -5.66 -9.31
N ILE A 264 0.96 -5.40 -8.23
CA ILE A 264 -0.08 -6.31 -7.75
C ILE A 264 -1.42 -5.81 -8.26
N VAL A 265 -2.07 -6.61 -9.09
CA VAL A 265 -3.33 -6.27 -9.75
C VAL A 265 -4.35 -7.34 -9.44
N LYS A 266 -5.55 -6.96 -9.04
CA LYS A 266 -6.64 -7.90 -8.78
C LYS A 266 -7.42 -8.14 -10.08
N ALA A 267 -7.97 -9.34 -10.27
CA ALA A 267 -8.77 -9.72 -11.44
C ALA A 267 -10.07 -8.91 -11.61
N TYR A 268 -10.39 -8.09 -10.62
CA TYR A 268 -11.44 -7.08 -10.62
C TYR A 268 -10.94 -5.89 -9.80
N THR A 269 -11.65 -4.77 -9.78
CA THR A 269 -11.22 -3.57 -9.07
C THR A 269 -11.97 -3.39 -7.77
N THR A 270 -11.29 -2.82 -6.77
CA THR A 270 -11.93 -2.44 -5.49
C THR A 270 -11.43 -1.09 -5.03
N ARG A 271 -12.30 -0.34 -4.34
CA ARG A 271 -11.94 0.95 -3.73
C ARG A 271 -12.51 1.07 -2.32
N VAL A 272 -11.68 1.55 -1.40
CA VAL A 272 -12.08 2.01 -0.07
C VAL A 272 -12.17 3.54 -0.08
N GLY A 273 -13.26 4.08 0.47
CA GLY A 273 -13.46 5.53 0.58
C GLY A 273 -14.07 6.17 -0.67
N ALA A 274 -14.10 7.50 -0.66
CA ALA A 274 -14.68 8.32 -1.72
C ALA A 274 -13.76 8.40 -2.95
N GLY A 275 -14.27 9.02 -4.01
CA GLY A 275 -13.53 9.32 -5.24
C GLY A 275 -14.02 8.55 -6.47
N PRO A 276 -13.59 8.96 -7.67
CA PRO A 276 -14.04 8.40 -8.93
C PRO A 276 -13.66 6.91 -9.04
N PHE A 277 -14.57 6.14 -9.63
CA PHE A 277 -14.40 4.72 -9.87
C PHE A 277 -15.24 4.34 -11.11
N PRO A 278 -14.69 4.53 -12.33
CA PRO A 278 -15.46 4.39 -13.56
C PRO A 278 -16.15 3.04 -13.74
N THR A 279 -15.50 1.96 -13.29
CA THR A 279 -16.01 0.59 -13.40
C THR A 279 -16.82 0.11 -12.20
N GLU A 280 -17.22 1.03 -11.30
CA GLU A 280 -18.00 0.66 -10.11
C GLU A 280 -19.35 0.03 -10.47
N LEU A 281 -19.68 -1.04 -9.74
CA LEU A 281 -20.91 -1.80 -9.92
C LEU A 281 -21.88 -1.54 -8.77
N PHE A 282 -23.13 -1.26 -9.14
CA PHE A 282 -24.25 -1.02 -8.24
C PHE A 282 -25.35 -2.08 -8.35
N ASP A 283 -25.03 -3.19 -9.03
CA ASP A 283 -25.93 -4.30 -9.35
C ASP A 283 -25.51 -5.60 -8.64
N GLU A 284 -26.14 -6.70 -9.01
CA GLU A 284 -25.88 -8.03 -8.45
C GLU A 284 -24.44 -8.51 -8.69
N SER A 285 -23.80 -8.06 -9.78
CA SER A 285 -22.39 -8.35 -10.07
C SER A 285 -21.47 -7.72 -9.03
N GLY A 286 -21.77 -6.48 -8.63
CA GLY A 286 -21.05 -5.80 -7.55
C GLY A 286 -21.15 -6.53 -6.21
N GLU A 287 -22.33 -7.05 -5.87
CA GLU A 287 -22.53 -7.86 -4.66
C GLU A 287 -21.85 -9.23 -4.77
N PHE A 288 -21.89 -9.86 -5.95
CA PHE A 288 -21.20 -11.12 -6.23
C PHE A 288 -19.70 -10.99 -5.98
N LEU A 289 -19.05 -9.99 -6.57
CA LEU A 289 -17.61 -9.74 -6.36
C LEU A 289 -17.29 -9.45 -4.89
N ARG A 290 -18.15 -8.70 -4.21
CA ARG A 290 -17.95 -8.36 -2.81
C ARG A 290 -18.04 -9.58 -1.89
N ALA A 291 -19.06 -10.41 -2.10
CA ALA A 291 -19.30 -11.60 -1.30
C ALA A 291 -18.21 -12.66 -1.52
N ASN A 292 -17.95 -13.04 -2.78
CA ASN A 292 -16.95 -14.06 -3.11
C ASN A 292 -15.52 -13.58 -2.84
N GLY A 293 -15.26 -12.28 -3.01
CA GLY A 293 -13.96 -11.69 -2.73
C GLY A 293 -13.69 -11.38 -1.26
N PHE A 294 -14.67 -11.58 -0.36
CA PHE A 294 -14.60 -11.14 1.04
C PHE A 294 -14.18 -9.67 1.18
N GLU A 295 -14.77 -8.79 0.37
CA GLU A 295 -14.34 -7.40 0.22
C GLU A 295 -14.92 -6.48 1.30
N PHE A 296 -14.49 -6.75 2.53
CA PHE A 296 -14.82 -5.99 3.74
C PHE A 296 -13.53 -5.53 4.42
N GLY A 297 -13.52 -4.31 4.94
CA GLY A 297 -12.39 -3.77 5.68
C GLY A 297 -12.09 -4.62 6.92
N THR A 298 -10.84 -5.09 7.06
CA THR A 298 -10.44 -6.01 8.14
C THR A 298 -10.63 -5.43 9.54
N THR A 299 -10.43 -4.13 9.72
CA THR A 299 -10.62 -3.47 11.03
C THR A 299 -12.02 -2.89 11.19
N THR A 300 -12.58 -2.30 10.13
CA THR A 300 -13.82 -1.49 10.23
C THR A 300 -15.08 -2.25 9.83
N GLY A 301 -14.94 -3.40 9.16
CA GLY A 301 -16.05 -4.16 8.58
C GLY A 301 -16.75 -3.46 7.41
N ARG A 302 -16.28 -2.27 6.97
CA ARG A 302 -16.95 -1.51 5.92
C ARG A 302 -16.86 -2.25 4.57
N PRO A 303 -17.98 -2.35 3.81
CA PRO A 303 -17.96 -2.94 2.48
C PRO A 303 -17.08 -2.09 1.55
N ARG A 304 -16.27 -2.74 0.74
CA ARG A 304 -15.52 -2.09 -0.33
C ARG A 304 -16.42 -1.93 -1.55
N ARG A 305 -16.20 -0.85 -2.29
CA ARG A 305 -16.78 -0.65 -3.62
C ARG A 305 -16.10 -1.63 -4.56
N CYS A 306 -16.86 -2.31 -5.41
CA CYS A 306 -16.35 -3.33 -6.34
C CYS A 306 -16.68 -2.92 -7.78
N GLY A 307 -15.81 -3.31 -8.71
CA GLY A 307 -15.95 -3.00 -10.12
C GLY A 307 -15.21 -4.01 -10.97
N TRP A 308 -15.46 -4.00 -12.27
CA TRP A 308 -14.77 -4.89 -13.22
C TRP A 308 -13.28 -4.54 -13.39
N TYR A 309 -12.52 -5.43 -14.04
CA TYR A 309 -11.13 -5.17 -14.38
C TYR A 309 -11.03 -3.91 -15.24
N ASP A 310 -10.03 -3.09 -14.96
CA ASP A 310 -9.82 -1.79 -15.63
C ASP A 310 -8.43 -1.77 -16.27
N ALA A 311 -8.40 -2.07 -17.57
CA ALA A 311 -7.15 -2.12 -18.33
C ALA A 311 -6.49 -0.74 -18.52
N PRO A 312 -7.22 0.37 -18.77
CA PRO A 312 -6.63 1.71 -18.74
C PRO A 312 -5.83 2.00 -17.45
N ILE A 313 -6.35 1.62 -16.27
CA ILE A 313 -5.62 1.77 -15.00
C ILE A 313 -4.39 0.87 -14.94
N ALA A 314 -4.49 -0.38 -15.39
CA ALA A 314 -3.35 -1.28 -15.42
C ALA A 314 -2.23 -0.72 -16.32
N ARG A 315 -2.56 -0.21 -17.51
CA ARG A 315 -1.60 0.47 -18.42
C ARG A 315 -1.00 1.72 -17.79
N TYR A 316 -1.84 2.55 -17.17
CA TYR A 316 -1.38 3.74 -16.46
C TYR A 316 -0.35 3.40 -15.39
N THR A 317 -0.67 2.41 -14.54
CA THR A 317 0.24 1.89 -13.52
C THR A 317 1.53 1.36 -14.13
N ALA A 318 1.44 0.56 -15.20
CA ALA A 318 2.59 -0.01 -15.88
C ALA A 318 3.54 1.08 -16.37
N ARG A 319 2.99 2.11 -17.02
CA ARG A 319 3.73 3.24 -17.57
C ARG A 319 4.44 4.06 -16.49
N ILE A 320 3.75 4.47 -15.44
CA ILE A 320 4.33 5.40 -14.46
C ILE A 320 5.36 4.74 -13.53
N ASN A 321 5.19 3.43 -13.27
CA ASN A 321 6.07 2.69 -12.34
C ASN A 321 7.19 1.95 -13.07
N GLY A 322 7.10 1.76 -14.39
CA GLY A 322 7.98 0.86 -15.13
C GLY A 322 7.77 -0.60 -14.69
N VAL A 323 6.52 -1.04 -14.58
CA VAL A 323 6.19 -2.41 -14.13
C VAL A 323 6.85 -3.43 -15.04
N THR A 324 7.64 -4.32 -14.44
CA THR A 324 8.28 -5.44 -15.15
C THR A 324 7.39 -6.68 -15.14
N ASP A 325 6.61 -6.86 -14.07
CA ASP A 325 5.79 -8.04 -13.84
C ASP A 325 4.54 -7.67 -13.06
N PHE A 326 3.39 -8.16 -13.52
CA PHE A 326 2.17 -8.20 -12.72
C PHE A 326 2.04 -9.53 -11.97
N VAL A 327 1.53 -9.43 -10.74
CA VAL A 327 0.94 -10.56 -10.02
C VAL A 327 -0.56 -10.34 -10.02
N LEU A 328 -1.28 -11.17 -10.78
CA LEU A 328 -2.73 -11.17 -10.81
C LEU A 328 -3.24 -11.87 -9.55
N THR A 329 -4.15 -11.26 -8.80
CA THR A 329 -4.72 -11.87 -7.59
C THR A 329 -6.23 -12.07 -7.71
N LYS A 330 -6.74 -13.03 -6.94
CA LYS A 330 -8.16 -13.34 -6.81
C LYS A 330 -8.84 -13.71 -8.13
N LEU A 331 -8.16 -14.47 -8.99
CA LEU A 331 -8.78 -14.98 -10.22
C LEU A 331 -9.96 -15.91 -9.87
N ASP A 332 -9.86 -16.65 -8.77
CA ASP A 332 -10.87 -17.58 -8.26
C ASP A 332 -12.24 -16.92 -7.99
N VAL A 333 -12.25 -15.62 -7.67
CA VAL A 333 -13.48 -14.87 -7.40
C VAL A 333 -14.38 -14.75 -8.63
N LEU A 334 -13.83 -14.85 -9.85
CA LEU A 334 -14.59 -14.77 -11.09
C LEU A 334 -15.24 -16.09 -11.49
N THR A 335 -14.93 -17.18 -10.78
CA THR A 335 -15.49 -18.52 -11.04
C THR A 335 -17.01 -18.52 -10.85
N GLY A 336 -17.73 -19.07 -11.82
CA GLY A 336 -19.19 -19.14 -11.84
C GLY A 336 -19.88 -18.06 -12.67
N LEU A 337 -19.13 -17.08 -13.19
CA LEU A 337 -19.64 -16.11 -14.16
C LEU A 337 -19.72 -16.75 -15.56
N GLU A 338 -20.81 -16.51 -16.29
CA GLU A 338 -20.93 -16.91 -17.70
C GLU A 338 -20.09 -16.01 -18.61
N THR A 339 -20.12 -14.70 -18.31
CA THR A 339 -19.41 -13.67 -19.05
C THR A 339 -18.75 -12.70 -18.08
N ILE A 340 -17.53 -12.26 -18.40
CA ILE A 340 -16.71 -11.35 -17.60
C ILE A 340 -16.44 -10.08 -18.41
N PRO A 341 -17.07 -8.95 -18.04
CA PRO A 341 -16.76 -7.66 -18.63
C PRO A 341 -15.36 -7.17 -18.22
N VAL A 342 -14.61 -6.63 -19.17
CA VAL A 342 -13.30 -5.98 -18.95
C VAL A 342 -13.32 -4.59 -19.56
N CYS A 343 -13.05 -3.57 -18.77
CA CYS A 343 -12.97 -2.21 -19.28
C CYS A 343 -11.67 -2.04 -20.07
N VAL A 344 -11.80 -1.81 -21.38
CA VAL A 344 -10.66 -1.69 -22.30
C VAL A 344 -10.31 -0.23 -22.63
N ALA A 345 -11.28 0.66 -22.48
CA ALA A 345 -11.21 2.10 -22.73
C ALA A 345 -12.33 2.81 -21.98
N TYR A 346 -12.33 4.14 -22.01
CA TYR A 346 -13.44 4.96 -21.54
C TYR A 346 -14.08 5.74 -22.68
N GLU A 347 -15.35 6.14 -22.50
CA GLU A 347 -16.00 7.20 -23.24
C GLU A 347 -16.05 8.46 -22.34
N VAL A 348 -15.52 9.57 -22.84
CA VAL A 348 -15.59 10.89 -22.22
C VAL A 348 -16.18 11.85 -23.25
N ASP A 349 -17.29 12.51 -22.93
CA ASP A 349 -18.00 13.43 -23.83
C ASP A 349 -18.30 12.86 -25.23
N GLY A 350 -18.55 11.54 -25.31
CA GLY A 350 -18.83 10.83 -26.55
C GLY A 350 -17.59 10.41 -27.34
N GLU A 351 -16.39 10.74 -26.88
CA GLU A 351 -15.12 10.32 -27.48
C GLU A 351 -14.50 9.15 -26.73
N ARG A 352 -14.00 8.17 -27.49
CA ARG A 352 -13.25 7.04 -26.93
C ARG A 352 -11.85 7.51 -26.51
N VAL A 353 -11.46 7.19 -25.28
CA VAL A 353 -10.11 7.39 -24.74
C VAL A 353 -9.57 6.06 -24.20
N ASP A 354 -8.40 5.65 -24.68
CA ASP A 354 -7.80 4.37 -24.27
C ASP A 354 -6.96 4.50 -22.98
N GLU A 355 -6.71 5.70 -22.49
CA GLU A 355 -5.86 5.94 -21.32
C GLU A 355 -6.65 6.59 -20.18
N VAL A 356 -6.14 6.49 -18.96
CA VAL A 356 -6.67 7.26 -17.83
C VAL A 356 -6.66 8.76 -18.22
N PRO A 357 -7.82 9.44 -18.25
CA PRO A 357 -7.92 10.84 -18.57
C PRO A 357 -7.06 11.69 -17.64
N VAL A 358 -6.42 12.71 -18.21
CA VAL A 358 -5.54 13.61 -17.45
C VAL A 358 -6.35 14.46 -16.45
N ASN A 359 -7.54 14.92 -16.86
CA ASN A 359 -8.35 15.78 -16.01
C ASN A 359 -9.23 14.95 -15.08
N GLN A 360 -9.32 15.40 -13.83
CA GLN A 360 -10.15 14.76 -12.82
C GLN A 360 -11.64 14.71 -13.21
N SER A 361 -12.15 15.77 -13.85
CA SER A 361 -13.54 15.82 -14.31
C SER A 361 -13.81 14.73 -15.33
N ASP A 362 -12.91 14.57 -16.30
CA ASP A 362 -13.03 13.58 -17.37
C ASP A 362 -13.02 12.16 -16.79
N PHE A 363 -12.10 11.87 -15.87
CA PHE A 363 -12.07 10.57 -15.19
C PHE A 363 -13.29 10.32 -14.29
N HIS A 364 -13.90 11.37 -13.74
CA HIS A 364 -15.11 11.24 -12.93
C HIS A 364 -16.34 10.91 -13.76
N HIS A 365 -16.43 11.45 -14.98
CA HIS A 365 -17.56 11.22 -15.89
C HIS A 365 -17.29 10.13 -16.94
N ALA A 366 -16.08 9.56 -16.93
CA ALA A 366 -15.68 8.47 -17.80
C ALA A 366 -16.64 7.29 -17.66
N LYS A 367 -17.23 6.89 -18.78
CA LYS A 367 -18.02 5.67 -18.87
C LYS A 367 -17.13 4.53 -19.36
N PRO A 368 -17.09 3.38 -18.70
CA PRO A 368 -16.29 2.25 -19.15
C PRO A 368 -16.84 1.67 -20.46
N ILE A 369 -15.94 1.40 -21.42
CA ILE A 369 -16.20 0.61 -22.62
C ILE A 369 -15.72 -0.81 -22.33
N TYR A 370 -16.65 -1.76 -22.33
CA TYR A 370 -16.39 -3.15 -21.98
C TYR A 370 -16.19 -4.03 -23.22
N GLU A 371 -15.24 -4.96 -23.11
CA GLU A 371 -15.20 -6.18 -23.91
C GLU A 371 -15.60 -7.36 -23.02
N GLU A 372 -16.37 -8.28 -23.60
CA GLU A 372 -16.96 -9.41 -22.89
C GLU A 372 -16.14 -10.68 -23.12
N PHE A 373 -15.69 -11.32 -22.04
CA PHE A 373 -14.91 -12.55 -22.10
C PHE A 373 -15.73 -13.74 -21.57
N PRO A 374 -15.64 -14.93 -22.19
CA PRO A 374 -16.26 -16.12 -21.63
C PRO A 374 -15.69 -16.44 -20.24
N GLY A 375 -16.56 -16.71 -19.28
CA GLY A 375 -16.16 -17.14 -17.95
C GLY A 375 -15.89 -18.64 -17.84
N TRP A 376 -15.88 -19.14 -16.62
CA TRP A 376 -15.65 -20.56 -16.31
C TRP A 376 -16.43 -20.97 -15.07
N THR A 377 -16.64 -22.27 -14.90
CA THR A 377 -17.39 -22.83 -13.75
C THR A 377 -16.57 -23.82 -12.93
N GLU A 378 -15.46 -24.30 -13.49
CA GLU A 378 -14.54 -25.22 -12.87
C GLU A 378 -13.80 -24.55 -11.69
N ASP A 379 -13.63 -25.30 -10.61
CA ASP A 379 -12.86 -24.86 -9.45
C ASP A 379 -11.36 -24.79 -9.82
N ILE A 380 -10.80 -23.58 -9.79
CA ILE A 380 -9.39 -23.32 -10.11
C ILE A 380 -8.48 -23.28 -8.87
N THR A 381 -9.02 -23.45 -7.66
CA THR A 381 -8.24 -23.26 -6.42
C THR A 381 -7.11 -24.27 -6.22
N GLY A 382 -7.23 -25.42 -6.88
CA GLY A 382 -6.20 -26.47 -6.94
C GLY A 382 -5.11 -26.25 -7.99
N ALA A 383 -5.24 -25.28 -8.90
CA ALA A 383 -4.29 -25.10 -10.00
C ALA A 383 -2.89 -24.69 -9.50
N ARG A 384 -1.84 -25.28 -10.08
CA ARG A 384 -0.42 -24.98 -9.76
C ARG A 384 0.42 -24.69 -11.01
N SER A 385 -0.03 -25.10 -12.18
CA SER A 385 0.50 -24.71 -13.49
C SER A 385 -0.51 -23.83 -14.26
N PHE A 386 -0.06 -23.16 -15.32
CA PHE A 386 -0.96 -22.36 -16.15
C PHE A 386 -1.90 -23.26 -16.97
N GLU A 387 -1.40 -24.44 -17.33
CA GLU A 387 -2.09 -25.48 -18.07
C GLU A 387 -3.18 -26.16 -17.22
N ASP A 388 -3.10 -26.10 -15.89
CA ASP A 388 -4.13 -26.60 -14.97
C ASP A 388 -5.42 -25.75 -15.00
N LEU A 389 -5.34 -24.50 -15.48
CA LEU A 389 -6.49 -23.61 -15.56
C LEU A 389 -7.41 -24.00 -16.72
N PRO A 390 -8.74 -23.80 -16.61
CA PRO A 390 -9.66 -23.92 -17.75
C PRO A 390 -9.22 -23.03 -18.91
N LYS A 391 -9.49 -23.47 -20.15
CA LYS A 391 -9.05 -22.75 -21.34
C LYS A 391 -9.55 -21.31 -21.37
N THR A 392 -10.79 -21.06 -20.96
CA THR A 392 -11.36 -19.71 -20.87
C THR A 392 -10.68 -18.85 -19.80
N ALA A 393 -10.28 -19.42 -18.67
CA ALA A 393 -9.50 -18.72 -17.65
C ALA A 393 -8.09 -18.38 -18.15
N GLN A 394 -7.44 -19.29 -18.89
CA GLN A 394 -6.15 -19.01 -19.55
C GLN A 394 -6.29 -17.87 -20.56
N ASP A 395 -7.31 -17.92 -21.41
CA ASP A 395 -7.55 -16.92 -22.45
C ASP A 395 -7.90 -15.55 -21.84
N TYR A 396 -8.65 -15.52 -20.73
CA TYR A 396 -8.88 -14.31 -19.96
C TYR A 396 -7.58 -13.68 -19.46
N VAL A 397 -6.71 -14.47 -18.81
CA VAL A 397 -5.41 -14.00 -18.29
C VAL A 397 -4.53 -13.46 -19.42
N LEU A 398 -4.44 -14.17 -20.54
CA LEU A 398 -3.64 -13.72 -21.71
C LEU A 398 -4.19 -12.43 -22.32
N SER A 399 -5.52 -12.27 -22.33
CA SER A 399 -6.17 -11.07 -22.86
C SER A 399 -5.89 -9.85 -21.99
N ILE A 400 -6.07 -9.96 -20.67
CA ILE A 400 -5.76 -8.84 -19.77
C ILE A 400 -4.25 -8.55 -19.72
N GLU A 401 -3.39 -9.56 -19.85
CA GLU A 401 -1.93 -9.38 -20.00
C GLU A 401 -1.60 -8.50 -21.21
N ALA A 402 -2.16 -8.83 -22.39
CA ALA A 402 -1.94 -8.07 -23.61
C ALA A 402 -2.40 -6.60 -23.49
N MET A 403 -3.44 -6.36 -22.69
CA MET A 403 -4.02 -5.03 -22.49
C MET A 403 -3.35 -4.21 -21.38
N SER A 404 -2.62 -4.84 -20.44
CA SER A 404 -2.15 -4.18 -19.20
C SER A 404 -0.77 -3.52 -19.31
N GLY A 405 -0.03 -3.75 -20.40
CA GLY A 405 1.26 -3.11 -20.66
C GLY A 405 2.47 -3.76 -19.98
N ALA A 406 2.29 -4.85 -19.23
CA ALA A 406 3.35 -5.71 -18.73
C ALA A 406 2.85 -7.15 -18.57
N ARG A 407 3.78 -8.12 -18.56
CA ARG A 407 3.44 -9.55 -18.43
C ARG A 407 2.88 -9.88 -17.04
N ILE A 408 2.03 -10.89 -16.96
CA ILE A 408 1.50 -11.48 -15.74
C ILE A 408 2.34 -12.71 -15.38
N SER A 409 3.21 -12.55 -14.39
CA SER A 409 4.20 -13.57 -14.01
C SER A 409 3.72 -14.53 -12.95
N ALA A 410 2.71 -14.15 -12.16
CA ALA A 410 2.06 -15.04 -11.21
C ALA A 410 0.56 -14.75 -11.08
N ILE A 411 -0.23 -15.78 -10.77
CA ILE A 411 -1.69 -15.75 -10.74
C ILE A 411 -2.17 -16.39 -9.45
N GLY A 412 -2.81 -15.61 -8.58
CA GLY A 412 -3.45 -16.09 -7.37
C GLY A 412 -4.80 -16.71 -7.70
N VAL A 413 -4.94 -18.00 -7.38
CA VAL A 413 -6.15 -18.81 -7.61
C VAL A 413 -6.87 -19.16 -6.31
N GLY A 414 -6.60 -18.44 -5.22
CA GLY A 414 -7.23 -18.69 -3.93
C GLY A 414 -6.60 -17.93 -2.77
N PRO A 415 -7.16 -18.02 -1.56
CA PRO A 415 -6.67 -17.30 -0.38
C PRO A 415 -5.41 -17.92 0.24
N GLY A 416 -5.13 -19.20 -0.04
CA GLY A 416 -3.96 -19.91 0.47
C GLY A 416 -2.64 -19.33 -0.07
N ARG A 417 -1.57 -19.46 0.72
CA ARG A 417 -0.22 -19.03 0.33
C ARG A 417 0.29 -19.78 -0.91
N ASP A 418 -0.02 -21.07 -0.98
CA ASP A 418 0.34 -21.99 -2.07
C ASP A 418 -0.66 -21.98 -3.23
N ALA A 419 -1.79 -21.28 -3.11
CA ALA A 419 -2.81 -21.17 -4.15
C ALA A 419 -2.39 -20.13 -5.21
N ILE A 420 -1.26 -20.38 -5.86
CA ILE A 420 -0.64 -19.48 -6.83
C ILE A 420 -0.04 -20.30 -7.98
N VAL A 421 -0.27 -19.84 -9.20
CA VAL A 421 0.34 -20.33 -10.42
C VAL A 421 1.47 -19.38 -10.81
N VAL A 422 2.69 -19.90 -11.00
CA VAL A 422 3.87 -19.11 -11.40
C VAL A 422 4.19 -19.38 -12.86
N ARG A 423 4.12 -18.34 -13.71
CA ARG A 423 4.50 -18.39 -15.12
C ARG A 423 5.94 -17.98 -15.34
N HIS A 424 6.41 -16.97 -14.60
CA HIS A 424 7.77 -16.45 -14.69
C HIS A 424 8.31 -16.10 -13.30
N ASP A 425 9.61 -16.30 -13.09
CA ASP A 425 10.27 -15.92 -11.84
C ASP A 425 10.30 -14.38 -11.66
N LEU A 426 9.73 -13.90 -10.55
CA LEU A 426 9.68 -12.47 -10.21
C LEU A 426 11.07 -11.88 -9.97
N LEU A 427 12.03 -12.67 -9.45
CA LEU A 427 13.42 -12.24 -9.23
C LEU A 427 14.38 -12.70 -10.33
N GLY A 428 13.84 -13.17 -11.47
CA GLY A 428 14.63 -13.68 -12.60
C GLY A 428 15.33 -15.02 -12.30
N ALA A 429 15.87 -15.66 -13.34
CA ALA A 429 16.62 -16.90 -13.17
C ALA A 429 17.87 -16.63 -12.31
N ALA A 430 18.13 -17.50 -11.32
CA ALA A 430 19.42 -17.52 -10.64
C ALA A 430 20.49 -17.78 -11.71
N SER A 431 21.37 -16.81 -11.94
CA SER A 431 22.50 -16.91 -12.86
C SER A 431 23.52 -17.94 -12.40
#